data_AF-A0AB34I9M8-F1
#
_entry.id   AF-A0AB34I9M8-F1
#
_cell.length_a   1.000
_cell.length_b   1.000
_cell.length_c   1.000
_cell.angle_alpha   90.00
_cell.angle_beta   90.00
_cell.angle_gamma   90.00
#
_symmetry.space_group_name_H-M   'P 1'
#
loop_
_entity.id
_entity.type
_entity.pdbx_description
1 polymer ?
#
loop_
_entity_poly.entity_id
_entity_poly.type
_entity_poly.pdbx_seq_one_letter_code
_entity_poly.pdbx_strand_id
1 'polypeptide(L)'
;MLWLRLLPLDAARRRRLLAEALPGLTTRRRERVVRWCHEGDLWQADHKLAVADGGGETRADDGNLQTLCVPCHQEKTAQERLGRRGGEQKKQSRKRPLEQLGLTDANPTKGELSA
;
A
#
# COMPACT_ATOMS: atom_id res chain seq x y z
N MET A 1 3.92 19.82 1.56
CA MET A 1 2.78 18.92 1.78
C MET A 1 1.47 19.71 1.78
N LEU A 2 0.44 19.27 1.05
CA LEU A 2 -0.86 19.98 0.89
C LEU A 2 -1.56 20.24 2.24
N TRP A 3 -1.40 19.34 3.21
CA TRP A 3 -1.91 19.48 4.58
C TRP A 3 -1.52 20.80 5.25
N LEU A 4 -0.24 21.18 5.20
CA LEU A 4 0.26 22.43 5.80
C LEU A 4 -0.39 23.68 5.19
N ARG A 5 -0.72 23.62 3.89
CA ARG A 5 -1.38 24.72 3.19
C ARG A 5 -2.85 24.85 3.57
N LEU A 6 -3.49 23.79 4.07
CA LEU A 6 -4.90 23.79 4.47
C LEU A 6 -5.12 24.33 5.89
N LEU A 7 -4.15 24.13 6.78
CA LEU A 7 -4.24 24.53 8.20
C LEU A 7 -4.68 25.99 8.41
N PRO A 8 -4.04 27.01 7.80
CA PRO A 8 -4.39 28.41 8.06
C PRO A 8 -5.64 28.88 7.30
N LEU A 9 -6.23 28.04 6.45
CA LEU A 9 -7.32 28.43 5.57
C LEU A 9 -8.68 28.23 6.23
N ASP A 10 -9.60 29.16 5.96
CA ASP A 10 -11.02 28.98 6.25
C ASP A 10 -11.66 27.90 5.36
N ALA A 11 -12.91 27.52 5.66
CA ALA A 11 -13.60 26.45 4.97
C ALA A 11 -13.79 26.72 3.45
N ALA A 12 -14.05 27.96 3.04
CA ALA A 12 -14.26 28.30 1.64
C ALA A 12 -12.94 28.17 0.84
N ARG A 13 -11.84 28.68 1.40
CA ARG A 13 -10.50 28.58 0.82
C ARG A 13 -10.00 27.14 0.79
N ARG A 14 -10.27 26.34 1.84
CA ARG A 14 -10.01 24.89 1.84
C ARG A 14 -10.74 24.19 0.70
N ARG A 15 -12.04 24.45 0.50
CA ARG A 15 -12.82 23.85 -0.59
C ARG A 15 -12.23 24.17 -1.95
N ARG A 16 -11.90 25.44 -2.19
CA ARG A 16 -11.30 25.89 -3.45
C ARG A 16 -9.96 25.19 -3.70
N LEU A 17 -9.05 25.22 -2.74
CA LEU A 17 -7.74 24.58 -2.88
C LEU A 17 -7.86 23.07 -3.12
N LEU A 18 -8.78 22.39 -2.45
CA LEU A 18 -9.00 20.96 -2.66
C LEU A 18 -9.59 20.64 -4.03
N ALA A 19 -10.50 21.48 -4.54
CA ALA A 19 -11.05 21.32 -5.88
C ALA A 19 -9.97 21.50 -6.96
N GLU A 20 -9.05 22.45 -6.77
CA GLU A 20 -7.94 22.70 -7.69
C GLU A 20 -6.84 21.62 -7.59
N ALA A 21 -6.41 21.28 -6.37
CA ALA A 21 -5.26 20.40 -6.15
C ALA A 21 -5.60 18.89 -6.22
N LEU A 22 -6.85 18.51 -5.90
CA LEU A 22 -7.30 17.12 -5.87
C LEU A 22 -8.68 16.98 -6.54
N PRO A 23 -8.80 17.23 -7.86
CA PRO A 23 -10.09 17.27 -8.55
C PRO A 23 -10.86 15.94 -8.46
N GLY A 24 -10.16 14.80 -8.42
CA GLY A 24 -10.77 13.47 -8.27
C GLY A 24 -11.22 13.11 -6.84
N LEU A 25 -11.07 14.01 -5.87
CA LEU A 25 -11.50 13.75 -4.50
C LEU A 25 -13.03 13.82 -4.40
N THR A 26 -13.64 12.74 -3.89
CA THR A 26 -15.10 12.67 -3.72
C THR A 26 -15.62 13.80 -2.82
N THR A 27 -16.83 14.28 -3.08
CA THR A 27 -17.48 15.34 -2.29
C THR A 27 -17.48 15.02 -0.79
N ARG A 28 -17.78 13.76 -0.43
CA ARG A 28 -17.76 13.31 0.97
C ARG A 28 -16.38 13.47 1.60
N ARG A 29 -15.30 13.06 0.92
CA ARG A 29 -13.94 13.15 1.46
C ARG A 29 -13.46 14.61 1.47
N ARG A 30 -13.84 15.42 0.48
CA ARG A 30 -13.58 16.87 0.44
C ARG A 30 -14.18 17.58 1.65
N GLU A 31 -15.45 17.36 1.94
CA GLU A 31 -16.11 17.97 3.09
C GLU A 31 -15.53 17.48 4.43
N ARG A 32 -15.07 16.23 4.48
CA ARG A 32 -14.31 15.72 5.64
C ARG A 32 -13.04 16.55 5.85
N VAL A 33 -12.21 16.71 4.82
CA VAL A 33 -10.96 17.48 4.90
C VAL A 33 -11.19 18.94 5.31
N VAL A 34 -12.25 19.56 4.76
CA VAL A 34 -12.61 20.94 5.09
C VAL A 34 -12.90 21.10 6.58
N ARG A 35 -13.65 20.15 7.16
CA ARG A 35 -14.03 20.13 8.57
C ARG A 35 -12.87 19.73 9.49
N TRP A 36 -12.24 18.60 9.17
CA TRP A 36 -11.14 17.97 9.91
C TRP A 36 -10.21 17.24 8.94
N CYS A 37 -9.04 17.83 8.69
CA CYS A 37 -8.04 17.24 7.79
C CYS A 37 -7.10 16.30 8.54
N HIS A 38 -7.16 14.99 8.23
CA HIS A 38 -6.11 14.04 8.60
C HIS A 38 -5.19 13.78 7.40
N GLU A 39 -3.95 13.36 7.65
CA GLU A 39 -2.97 13.12 6.57
C GLU A 39 -3.46 12.09 5.56
N GLY A 40 -4.04 10.97 6.05
CA GLY A 40 -4.60 9.91 5.22
C GLY A 40 -5.81 10.32 4.35
N ASP A 41 -6.34 11.54 4.54
CA ASP A 41 -7.37 12.07 3.66
C ASP A 41 -6.81 12.57 2.33
N LEU A 42 -5.52 12.94 2.29
CA LEU A 42 -4.88 13.56 1.14
C LEU A 42 -3.99 12.59 0.37
N TRP A 43 -3.32 11.68 1.07
CA TRP A 43 -2.33 10.77 0.49
C TRP A 43 -2.33 9.38 1.14
N GLN A 44 -1.65 8.42 0.48
CA GLN A 44 -1.42 7.05 0.92
C GLN A 44 -0.01 6.60 0.52
N ALA A 45 0.62 5.77 1.35
CA ALA A 45 1.79 5.00 0.94
C ALA A 45 1.32 3.76 0.16
N ASP A 46 1.96 3.48 -0.97
CA ASP A 46 1.55 2.42 -1.88
C ASP A 46 2.76 1.73 -2.51
N HIS A 47 2.58 0.49 -2.99
CA HIS A 47 3.62 -0.23 -3.72
C HIS A 47 3.73 0.28 -5.17
N LYS A 48 4.93 0.37 -5.75
CA LYS A 48 5.13 0.63 -7.19
C LYS A 48 4.74 -0.59 -8.01
N LEU A 49 5.28 -1.74 -7.63
CA LEU A 49 4.92 -3.06 -8.11
C LEU A 49 4.09 -3.77 -7.03
N ALA A 50 2.89 -4.22 -7.35
CA ALA A 50 2.04 -4.90 -6.38
C ALA A 50 2.69 -6.21 -5.90
N VAL A 51 2.43 -6.61 -4.66
CA VAL A 51 2.93 -7.88 -4.09
C VAL A 51 2.53 -9.09 -4.95
N ALA A 52 1.34 -9.06 -5.53
CA ALA A 52 0.85 -10.13 -6.42
C ALA A 52 1.70 -10.28 -7.69
N ASP A 53 2.36 -9.21 -8.12
CA ASP A 53 3.17 -9.14 -9.33
C ASP A 53 4.68 -9.21 -9.01
N GLY A 54 5.05 -9.55 -7.76
CA GLY A 54 6.44 -9.71 -7.34
C GLY A 54 7.04 -8.52 -6.59
N GLY A 55 6.24 -7.54 -6.17
CA GLY A 55 6.68 -6.34 -5.44
C GLY A 55 7.36 -6.52 -4.08
N GLY A 56 7.61 -7.75 -3.62
CA GLY A 56 8.34 -7.97 -2.38
C GLY A 56 7.65 -7.47 -1.10
N GLU A 57 8.44 -7.21 -0.07
CA GLU A 57 7.99 -6.76 1.25
C GLU A 57 7.79 -5.24 1.29
N THR A 58 7.16 -4.70 2.33
CA THR A 58 6.98 -3.25 2.52
C THR A 58 8.21 -2.66 3.20
N ARG A 59 9.40 -2.83 2.63
CA ARG A 59 10.61 -2.24 3.21
C ARG A 59 10.87 -0.88 2.56
N ALA A 60 11.37 0.08 3.34
CA ALA A 60 11.61 1.42 2.81
C ALA A 60 12.82 1.48 1.87
N ASP A 61 13.76 0.53 2.01
CA ASP A 61 15.05 0.46 1.31
C ASP A 61 14.97 -0.21 -0.07
N ASP A 62 13.95 -1.03 -0.33
CA ASP A 62 13.77 -1.73 -1.60
C ASP A 62 13.29 -0.84 -2.75
N GLY A 63 12.96 0.42 -2.46
CA GLY A 63 12.52 1.41 -3.44
C GLY A 63 11.15 1.11 -4.05
N ASN A 64 10.42 0.11 -3.57
CA ASN A 64 9.11 -0.28 -4.06
C ASN A 64 7.96 0.49 -3.39
N LEU A 65 8.24 1.41 -2.46
CA LEU A 65 7.23 2.31 -1.92
C LEU A 65 7.15 3.61 -2.73
N GLN A 66 5.94 4.11 -2.90
CA GLN A 66 5.62 5.40 -3.48
C GLN A 66 4.54 6.11 -2.64
N THR A 67 4.53 7.44 -2.72
CA THR A 67 3.48 8.27 -2.10
C THR A 67 2.51 8.69 -3.18
N LEU A 68 1.24 8.31 -3.04
CA LEU A 68 0.18 8.70 -3.97
C LEU A 68 -0.83 9.60 -3.28
N CYS A 69 -1.35 10.59 -4.01
CA CYS A 69 -2.56 11.26 -3.55
C CYS A 69 -3.73 10.26 -3.58
N VAL A 70 -4.76 10.52 -2.78
CA VAL A 70 -5.88 9.58 -2.65
C VAL A 70 -6.59 9.27 -3.97
N PRO A 71 -6.87 10.25 -4.86
CA PRO A 71 -7.41 9.95 -6.19
C PRO A 71 -6.52 9.01 -7.02
N CYS A 72 -5.21 9.27 -7.09
CA CYS A 72 -4.27 8.40 -7.83
C CYS A 72 -4.20 6.99 -7.23
N HIS A 73 -4.22 6.87 -5.89
CA HIS A 73 -4.25 5.57 -5.22
C HIS A 73 -5.53 4.78 -5.56
N GLN A 74 -6.69 5.45 -5.61
CA GLN A 74 -7.96 4.82 -5.99
C GLN A 74 -7.95 4.33 -7.43
N GLU A 75 -7.39 5.13 -8.35
CA GLU A 75 -7.24 4.77 -9.76
C GLU A 75 -6.33 3.54 -9.93
N LYS A 76 -5.15 3.55 -9.31
CA LYS A 76 -4.22 2.40 -9.32
C LYS A 76 -4.89 1.14 -8.76
N THR A 77 -5.57 1.25 -7.62
CA THR A 77 -6.31 0.12 -7.03
C THR A 77 -7.37 -0.43 -7.99
N ALA A 78 -8.07 0.44 -8.72
CA ALA A 78 -9.08 0.02 -9.69
C ALA A 78 -8.43 -0.72 -10.88
N GLN A 79 -7.33 -0.19 -11.42
CA GLN A 79 -6.59 -0.80 -12.52
C GLN A 79 -6.04 -2.18 -12.14
N GLU A 80 -5.41 -2.31 -10.97
CA GLU A 80 -4.91 -3.58 -10.46
C GLU A 80 -6.03 -4.61 -10.25
N ARG A 81 -7.21 -4.17 -9.79
CA ARG A 81 -8.38 -5.06 -9.63
C ARG A 81 -8.92 -5.53 -10.98
N LEU A 82 -8.93 -4.67 -11.99
CA LEU A 82 -9.33 -5.04 -13.35
C LEU A 82 -8.35 -6.04 -13.97
N GLY A 83 -7.05 -5.80 -13.84
CA GLY A 83 -6.00 -6.73 -14.31
C GLY A 83 -6.14 -8.13 -13.71
N ARG A 84 -6.47 -8.22 -12.41
CA ARG A 84 -6.73 -9.50 -11.71
C ARG A 84 -8.01 -10.21 -12.14
N ARG A 85 -9.00 -9.49 -12.65
CA ARG A 85 -10.27 -10.08 -13.14
C ARG A 85 -10.17 -10.56 -14.58
N GLY A 86 -9.28 -9.96 -15.39
CA GLY A 86 -9.07 -10.31 -16.79
C GLY A 86 -7.99 -11.37 -17.04
N GLY A 87 -7.16 -11.71 -16.05
CA GLY A 87 -6.11 -12.72 -16.16
C GLY A 87 -6.34 -13.91 -15.24
N GLU A 88 -6.50 -15.11 -15.82
CA GLU A 88 -6.36 -16.37 -15.09
C GLU A 88 -5.02 -16.38 -14.35
N GLN A 89 -5.10 -16.47 -13.02
CA GLN A 89 -3.94 -16.42 -12.15
C GLN A 89 -3.10 -17.69 -12.37
N LYS A 90 -1.97 -17.57 -13.08
CA LYS A 90 -0.84 -18.49 -12.88
C LYS A 90 -0.42 -18.35 -11.43
N LYS A 91 -0.94 -19.23 -10.57
CA LYS A 91 -0.45 -19.48 -9.21
C LYS A 91 1.00 -19.95 -9.31
N GLN A 92 1.96 -19.04 -9.45
CA GLN A 92 3.35 -19.36 -9.15
C GLN A 92 3.45 -19.52 -7.63
N SER A 93 3.22 -20.78 -7.25
CA SER A 93 3.52 -21.40 -5.97
C SER A 93 4.65 -20.70 -5.23
N ARG A 94 4.33 -20.08 -4.09
CA ARG A 94 5.28 -19.78 -3.01
C ARG A 94 5.92 -21.09 -2.53
N LYS A 95 7.00 -21.52 -3.17
CA LYS A 95 8.00 -22.39 -2.56
C LYS A 95 9.33 -21.67 -2.70
N ARG A 96 9.66 -20.83 -1.73
CA ARG A 96 11.08 -20.56 -1.45
C ARG A 96 11.61 -21.88 -0.88
N PRO A 97 12.58 -22.56 -1.52
CA PRO A 97 13.19 -23.75 -0.92
C PRO A 97 13.75 -23.37 0.46
N LEU A 98 13.48 -24.18 1.48
CA LEU A 98 13.95 -23.96 2.85
C LEU A 98 15.48 -23.76 2.94
N GLU A 99 16.22 -24.18 1.92
CA GLU A 99 17.67 -24.00 1.77
C GLU A 99 18.15 -22.55 1.95
N GLN A 100 17.37 -21.55 1.56
CA GLN A 100 17.80 -20.14 1.66
C GLN A 100 17.67 -19.53 3.07
N LEU A 101 17.08 -20.24 4.04
CA LEU A 101 16.92 -19.76 5.41
C LEU A 101 18.01 -20.24 6.37
N GLY A 102 19.00 -21.02 5.90
CA GLY A 102 20.13 -21.46 6.73
C GLY A 102 19.74 -22.30 7.95
N LEU A 103 18.50 -22.78 8.00
CA LEU A 103 18.00 -23.69 9.03
C LEU A 103 18.25 -25.11 8.55
N THR A 104 19.47 -25.60 8.77
CA THR A 104 19.75 -27.03 8.60
C THR A 104 19.04 -27.77 9.73
N ASP A 105 18.17 -28.73 9.39
CA ASP A 105 17.56 -29.64 10.34
C ASP A 105 18.65 -30.42 11.09
N ALA A 106 19.04 -29.93 12.26
CA ALA A 106 19.75 -30.74 13.24
C ALA A 106 18.76 -31.79 13.76
N ASN A 107 18.84 -32.99 13.22
CA ASN A 107 18.19 -34.18 13.74
C ASN A 107 19.10 -34.82 14.80
N PRO A 108 18.82 -34.73 16.11
CA PRO A 108 19.50 -35.56 17.09
C PRO A 108 18.92 -36.96 17.01
N THR A 109 19.72 -37.85 16.42
CA THR A 109 19.56 -39.30 16.46
C THR A 109 19.33 -39.82 17.88
N LYS A 110 18.25 -40.60 18.03
CA LYS A 110 18.06 -41.78 18.91
C LYS A 110 18.92 -41.82 20.19
N GLY A 111 18.28 -41.55 21.33
CA GLY A 111 18.69 -42.10 22.62
C GLY A 111 17.81 -43.31 22.94
N GLU A 112 18.38 -44.51 22.83
CA GLU A 112 17.84 -45.73 23.42
C GLU A 112 17.87 -45.59 24.95
N LEU A 113 16.74 -45.83 25.61
CA LEU A 113 16.68 -46.14 27.04
C LEU A 113 16.05 -47.53 27.14
N SER A 114 16.88 -48.51 27.45
CA SER A 114 16.47 -49.81 27.96
C SER A 114 17.11 -50.02 29.34
N ALA A 115 16.30 -50.58 30.24
CA ALA A 115 16.51 -50.96 31.64
C ALA A 115 16.35 -49.84 32.69
#